data_AF-A0A932ZRQ6-F1
#
_entry.id   AF-A0A932ZRQ6-F1
#
_cell.length_a   1.000
_cell.length_b   1.000
_cell.length_c   1.000
_cell.angle_alpha   90.00
_cell.angle_beta   90.00
_cell.angle_gamma   90.00
#
_symmetry.space_group_name_H-M   'P 1'
#
loop_
_entity.id
_entity.type
_entity.pdbx_description
1 polymer ?
#
loop_
_entity_poly.entity_id
_entity_poly.type
_entity_poly.pdbx_seq_one_letter_code
_entity_poly.pdbx_strand_id
1 'polypeptide(L)'
;DQCQTAAGDYQVTYGYYGPGKFVYNQPYVTTAAGMIVRQFTGSGNQSAGIETLMGHLPAWGTCNMYEWYYAALAISQVDGANGTNWRTYRTALKAALCDNQRRAGDGCLDGSWDPVCTWGSQGGRVYATACGALCLEYGRHLTVEERQRREMEQAESRN
;
A
#
# COMPACT_ATOMS: atom_id res chain seq x y z
N ASP A 1 -17.95 -6.81 25.20
CA ASP A 1 -18.62 -6.44 23.94
C ASP A 1 -19.47 -5.20 24.11
N GLN A 2 -18.94 -4.05 23.72
CA GLN A 2 -19.72 -2.83 23.56
C GLN A 2 -19.59 -2.41 22.09
N CYS A 3 -20.53 -2.92 21.29
CA CYS A 3 -20.88 -2.32 20.02
C CYS A 3 -21.75 -1.10 20.37
N GLN A 4 -21.23 0.12 20.19
CA GLN A 4 -22.05 1.33 20.27
C GLN A 4 -22.12 1.95 18.89
N THR A 5 -23.29 1.79 18.28
CA THR A 5 -23.76 2.53 17.11
C THR A 5 -24.08 3.96 17.54
N ALA A 6 -23.25 4.91 17.16
CA ALA A 6 -23.66 6.30 17.06
C ALA A 6 -23.16 6.86 15.72
N ALA A 7 -23.92 7.78 15.13
CA ALA A 7 -23.52 8.49 13.92
C ALA A 7 -22.54 9.62 14.30
N GLY A 8 -21.29 9.24 14.56
CA GLY A 8 -20.18 10.16 14.83
C GLY A 8 -19.03 9.89 13.86
N ASP A 9 -18.18 10.88 13.61
CA ASP A 9 -16.93 10.72 12.87
C ASP A 9 -15.94 9.83 13.67
N TYR A 10 -16.23 8.53 13.73
CA TYR A 10 -15.37 7.56 14.39
C TYR A 10 -14.13 7.31 13.54
N GLN A 11 -12.99 7.78 14.04
CA GLN A 11 -11.68 7.33 13.62
C GLN A 11 -11.42 5.93 14.17
N VAL A 12 -11.35 4.93 13.29
CA VAL A 12 -11.16 3.53 13.67
C VAL A 12 -9.84 3.03 13.07
N THR A 13 -8.97 2.49 13.91
CA THR A 13 -7.82 1.68 13.48
C THR A 13 -8.22 0.21 13.57
N TYR A 14 -7.77 -0.62 12.62
CA TYR A 14 -8.13 -2.04 12.58
C TYR A 14 -6.94 -2.89 12.95
N GLY A 15 -7.13 -3.79 13.91
CA GLY A 15 -6.12 -4.78 14.27
C GLY A 15 -6.21 -5.21 15.73
N TYR A 16 -5.70 -6.41 16.00
CA TYR A 16 -5.65 -6.96 17.34
C TYR A 16 -4.24 -6.77 17.90
N TYR A 17 -4.08 -5.91 18.91
CA TYR A 17 -2.87 -5.92 19.74
C TYR A 17 -3.04 -6.97 20.83
N GLY A 18 -2.65 -8.22 20.56
CA GLY A 18 -2.64 -9.26 21.58
C GLY A 18 -1.64 -8.94 22.70
N PRO A 19 -1.84 -9.49 23.91
CA PRO A 19 -0.86 -9.40 24.97
C PRO A 19 0.40 -10.16 24.56
N GLY A 20 1.51 -9.44 24.45
CA GLY A 20 2.76 -9.95 23.87
C GLY A 20 2.99 -9.32 22.49
N LYS A 21 3.85 -8.30 22.43
CA LYS A 21 4.30 -7.66 21.18
C LYS A 21 5.19 -8.63 20.39
N PHE A 22 4.60 -9.60 19.73
CA PHE A 22 5.31 -10.34 18.69
C PHE A 22 5.59 -9.38 17.53
N VAL A 23 6.80 -9.42 16.97
CA VAL A 23 7.18 -8.64 15.77
C VAL A 23 6.19 -8.87 14.62
N TYR A 24 5.49 -10.01 14.63
CA TYR A 24 4.45 -10.41 13.66
C TYR A 24 3.07 -9.80 13.90
N ASN A 25 2.84 -9.11 15.02
CA ASN A 25 1.55 -8.56 15.39
C ASN A 25 1.46 -7.05 15.11
N GLN A 26 1.88 -6.65 13.92
CA GLN A 26 1.74 -5.27 13.47
C GLN A 26 0.38 -5.11 12.76
N PRO A 27 -0.50 -4.19 13.19
CA PRO A 27 -1.86 -4.08 12.67
C PRO A 27 -1.93 -3.39 11.30
N TYR A 28 -0.80 -3.11 10.64
CA TYR A 28 -0.78 -2.35 9.39
C TYR A 28 -1.56 -3.04 8.27
N VAL A 29 -1.40 -4.36 8.12
CA VAL A 29 -2.14 -5.16 7.12
C VAL A 29 -3.64 -5.14 7.40
N THR A 30 -4.04 -5.36 8.66
CA THR A 30 -5.46 -5.39 9.06
C THR A 30 -6.10 -4.02 9.00
N THR A 31 -5.36 -2.95 9.33
CA THR A 31 -5.73 -1.54 9.12
C THR A 31 -6.01 -1.27 7.65
N ALA A 32 -5.05 -1.59 6.77
CA ALA A 32 -5.23 -1.40 5.34
C ALA A 32 -6.40 -2.23 4.78
N ALA A 33 -6.54 -3.49 5.18
CA ALA A 33 -7.66 -4.34 4.76
C ALA A 33 -9.03 -3.77 5.21
N GLY A 34 -9.14 -3.30 6.45
CA GLY A 34 -10.35 -2.66 6.97
C GLY A 34 -10.71 -1.37 6.23
N MET A 35 -9.70 -0.56 5.89
CA MET A 35 -9.86 0.64 5.06
C MET A 35 -10.41 0.32 3.67
N ILE A 36 -9.87 -0.71 3.01
CA ILE A 36 -10.35 -1.15 1.69
C ILE A 36 -11.82 -1.60 1.75
N VAL A 37 -12.18 -2.41 2.76
CA VAL A 37 -13.58 -2.83 2.96
C VAL A 37 -14.49 -1.62 3.12
N ARG A 38 -14.08 -0.64 3.94
CA ARG A 38 -14.83 0.60 4.11
C ARG A 38 -14.99 1.41 2.84
N GLN A 39 -13.96 1.45 2.00
CA GLN A 39 -14.01 2.14 0.72
C GLN A 39 -15.11 1.54 -0.16
N PHE A 40 -15.20 0.21 -0.22
CA PHE A 40 -16.23 -0.49 -1.00
C PHE A 40 -17.64 -0.34 -0.41
N THR A 41 -17.78 -0.23 0.91
CA THR A 41 -19.08 -0.01 1.56
C THR A 41 -19.47 1.47 1.68
N GLY A 42 -18.69 2.38 1.07
CA GLY A 42 -18.98 3.82 1.05
C GLY A 42 -18.92 4.50 2.43
N SER A 43 -18.05 4.03 3.34
CA SER A 43 -18.14 4.33 4.77
C SER A 43 -17.00 5.21 5.33
N GLY A 44 -17.37 6.38 5.87
CA GLY A 44 -16.74 7.07 7.01
C GLY A 44 -15.34 7.69 6.84
N ASN A 45 -14.96 8.53 7.81
CA ASN A 45 -13.63 9.13 7.90
C ASN A 45 -12.54 8.03 8.10
N GLN A 46 -11.54 8.00 7.22
CA GLN A 46 -10.43 7.03 7.24
C GLN A 46 -9.08 7.67 7.63
N SER A 47 -9.06 8.90 8.13
CA SER A 47 -7.83 9.65 8.41
C SER A 47 -6.89 8.97 9.42
N ALA A 48 -7.43 8.31 10.46
CA ALA A 48 -6.61 7.59 11.44
C ALA A 48 -5.96 6.32 10.85
N GLY A 49 -6.63 5.67 9.90
CA GLY A 49 -6.04 4.56 9.15
C GLY A 49 -4.88 5.04 8.29
N ILE A 50 -5.07 6.16 7.58
CA ILE A 50 -4.01 6.82 6.81
C ILE A 50 -2.83 7.20 7.70
N GLU A 51 -3.06 7.86 8.84
CA GLU A 51 -2.01 8.24 9.79
C GLU A 51 -1.21 7.03 10.28
N THR A 52 -1.90 5.93 10.62
CA THR A 52 -1.27 4.69 11.05
C THR A 52 -0.35 4.10 9.97
N LEU A 53 -0.81 4.06 8.71
CA LEU A 53 -0.02 3.54 7.60
C LEU A 53 1.13 4.47 7.20
N MET A 54 0.93 5.78 7.27
CA MET A 54 1.97 6.78 6.99
C MET A 54 3.09 6.79 8.04
N GLY A 55 2.82 6.31 9.26
CA GLY A 55 3.85 6.05 10.26
C GLY A 55 4.80 4.89 9.94
N HIS A 56 4.51 4.09 8.91
CA HIS A 56 5.29 2.92 8.52
C HIS A 56 5.57 2.91 7.00
N LEU A 57 6.35 3.91 6.55
CA LEU A 57 6.72 4.02 5.14
C LEU A 57 7.62 2.86 4.68
N PRO A 58 7.52 2.43 3.41
CA PRO A 58 8.37 1.39 2.85
C PRO A 58 9.86 1.72 2.97
N ALA A 59 10.60 0.80 3.57
CA ALA A 59 12.06 0.84 3.68
C ALA A 59 12.64 -0.56 3.49
N TRP A 60 13.72 -0.66 2.72
CA TRP A 60 14.36 -1.95 2.46
C TRP A 60 14.97 -2.55 3.75
N GLY A 61 14.95 -3.89 3.88
CA GLY A 61 15.58 -4.61 5.00
C GLY A 61 14.71 -4.82 6.26
N THR A 62 13.76 -3.93 6.56
CA THR A 62 12.71 -4.14 7.60
C THR A 62 11.37 -4.56 6.99
N CYS A 63 11.45 -5.12 5.77
CA CYS A 63 10.36 -5.09 4.82
C CYS A 63 9.29 -6.16 5.07
N ASN A 64 8.02 -5.74 5.03
CA ASN A 64 6.88 -6.63 4.85
C ASN A 64 6.20 -6.26 3.53
N MET A 65 6.63 -6.87 2.43
CA MET A 65 6.14 -6.52 1.09
C MET A 65 4.64 -6.78 0.91
N TYR A 66 4.08 -7.74 1.65
CA TYR A 66 2.64 -7.98 1.68
C TYR A 66 1.89 -6.82 2.32
N GLU A 67 2.40 -6.29 3.43
CA GLU A 67 1.87 -5.07 4.03
C GLU A 67 1.97 -3.87 3.10
N TRP A 68 3.11 -3.69 2.43
CA TRP A 68 3.30 -2.58 1.50
C TRP A 68 2.26 -2.57 0.38
N TYR A 69 1.93 -3.75 -0.14
CA TYR A 69 0.89 -3.89 -1.14
C TYR A 69 -0.48 -3.42 -0.62
N TYR A 70 -0.91 -3.90 0.55
CA TYR A 70 -2.21 -3.51 1.13
C TYR A 70 -2.25 -2.04 1.52
N ALA A 71 -1.17 -1.51 2.10
CA ALA A 71 -1.06 -0.11 2.47
C ALA A 71 -1.07 0.80 1.24
N ALA A 72 -0.34 0.44 0.17
CA ALA A 72 -0.40 1.15 -1.10
C ALA A 72 -1.83 1.18 -1.64
N LEU A 73 -2.52 0.04 -1.66
CA LEU A 73 -3.91 -0.09 -2.10
C LEU A 73 -4.83 0.84 -1.29
N ALA A 74 -4.82 0.72 0.04
CA ALA A 74 -5.67 1.52 0.93
C ALA A 74 -5.43 3.02 0.80
N ILE A 75 -4.17 3.48 0.86
CA ILE A 75 -3.82 4.90 0.76
C ILE A 75 -4.20 5.44 -0.61
N SER A 76 -3.93 4.69 -1.69
CA SER A 76 -4.22 5.10 -3.06
C SER A 76 -5.72 5.30 -3.32
N GLN A 77 -6.57 4.47 -2.72
CA GLN A 77 -8.02 4.54 -2.86
C GLN A 77 -8.64 5.67 -2.03
N VAL A 78 -8.11 5.92 -0.83
CA VAL A 78 -8.63 6.95 0.08
C VAL A 78 -8.16 8.35 -0.32
N ASP A 79 -6.87 8.51 -0.61
CA ASP A 79 -6.25 9.81 -0.87
C ASP A 79 -6.30 10.18 -2.36
N GLY A 80 -6.54 9.19 -3.22
CA GLY A 80 -6.60 9.35 -4.67
C GLY A 80 -5.24 9.63 -5.31
N ALA A 81 -5.23 9.74 -6.65
CA ALA A 81 -4.00 9.89 -7.42
C ALA A 81 -3.19 11.17 -7.09
N ASN A 82 -3.89 12.24 -6.71
CA ASN A 82 -3.30 13.53 -6.32
C ASN A 82 -3.25 13.75 -4.79
N GLY A 83 -3.43 12.68 -4.03
CA GLY A 83 -3.29 12.68 -2.58
C GLY A 83 -1.85 12.93 -2.12
N THR A 84 -1.67 13.72 -1.07
CA THR A 84 -0.33 14.02 -0.52
C THR A 84 0.28 12.81 0.19
N ASN A 85 -0.53 12.04 0.92
CA ASN A 85 -0.11 10.80 1.57
C ASN A 85 0.24 9.76 0.52
N TRP A 86 -0.58 9.62 -0.53
CA TRP A 86 -0.30 8.70 -1.63
C TRP A 86 1.01 9.03 -2.35
N ARG A 87 1.24 10.30 -2.72
CA ARG A 87 2.51 10.69 -3.37
C ARG A 87 3.72 10.38 -2.50
N THR A 88 3.63 10.65 -1.19
CA THR A 88 4.70 10.38 -0.23
C THR A 88 4.95 8.88 -0.13
N TYR A 89 3.91 8.08 0.09
CA TYR A 89 4.00 6.64 0.19
C TYR A 89 4.56 6.00 -1.09
N ARG A 90 4.04 6.40 -2.26
CA ARG A 90 4.48 5.92 -3.57
C ARG A 90 5.96 6.24 -3.84
N THR A 91 6.44 7.40 -3.38
CA THR A 91 7.85 7.77 -3.54
C THR A 91 8.74 6.85 -2.72
N ALA A 92 8.40 6.61 -1.46
CA ALA A 92 9.13 5.67 -0.59
C ALA A 92 9.07 4.23 -1.14
N LEU A 93 7.90 3.78 -1.61
CA LEU A 93 7.71 2.47 -2.21
C LEU A 93 8.58 2.26 -3.45
N LYS A 94 8.63 3.26 -4.34
CA LYS A 94 9.48 3.22 -5.54
C LYS A 94 10.96 3.20 -5.19
N ALA A 95 11.41 4.02 -4.24
CA ALA A 95 12.80 3.98 -3.80
C ALA A 95 13.14 2.59 -3.24
N ALA A 96 12.31 2.07 -2.34
CA ALA A 96 12.52 0.75 -1.74
C ALA A 96 12.58 -0.39 -2.77
N LEU A 97 11.75 -0.36 -3.81
CA LEU A 97 11.70 -1.42 -4.82
C LEU A 97 12.68 -1.21 -5.97
N CYS A 98 12.68 -0.05 -6.62
CA CYS A 98 13.49 0.17 -7.83
C CYS A 98 15.00 0.18 -7.54
N ASP A 99 15.42 0.63 -6.37
CA ASP A 99 16.83 0.68 -6.00
C ASP A 99 17.37 -0.72 -5.63
N ASN A 100 16.48 -1.63 -5.24
CA ASN A 100 16.81 -2.99 -4.82
C ASN A 100 16.38 -4.08 -5.80
N GLN A 101 15.84 -3.70 -6.96
CA GLN A 101 15.53 -4.62 -8.04
C GLN A 101 16.85 -5.11 -8.66
N ARG A 102 17.01 -6.43 -8.80
CA ARG A 102 18.10 -7.05 -9.54
C ARG A 102 18.09 -6.59 -11.00
N ARG A 103 19.26 -6.34 -11.60
CA ARG A 103 19.38 -5.68 -12.91
C ARG A 103 20.21 -6.52 -13.88
N ALA A 104 20.18 -6.10 -15.15
CA ALA A 104 20.93 -6.70 -16.24
C ALA A 104 22.37 -7.07 -15.84
N GLY A 105 22.70 -8.34 -16.00
CA GLY A 105 23.94 -8.96 -15.51
C GLY A 105 23.70 -10.04 -14.46
N ASP A 106 22.53 -10.04 -13.80
CA ASP A 106 22.17 -11.04 -12.78
C ASP A 106 21.57 -12.36 -13.35
N GLY A 107 21.61 -12.54 -14.67
CA GLY A 107 21.13 -13.76 -15.35
C GLY A 107 19.64 -14.02 -15.11
N CYS A 108 19.30 -15.22 -14.65
CA CYS A 108 17.91 -15.60 -14.33
C CYS A 108 17.28 -14.82 -13.16
N LEU A 109 18.07 -13.98 -12.45
CA LEU A 109 17.59 -13.17 -11.34
C LEU A 109 17.19 -11.75 -11.76
N ASP A 110 17.44 -11.37 -13.02
CA ASP A 110 17.13 -10.03 -13.53
C ASP A 110 15.64 -9.69 -13.34
N GLY A 111 15.37 -8.49 -12.84
CA GLY A 111 14.02 -8.01 -12.51
C GLY A 111 13.41 -8.54 -11.21
N SER A 112 14.08 -9.46 -10.51
CA SER A 112 13.61 -10.01 -9.23
C SER A 112 14.02 -9.19 -8.01
N TRP A 113 13.47 -9.53 -6.84
CA TRP A 113 13.88 -8.99 -5.55
C TRP A 113 14.40 -10.09 -4.63
N ASP A 114 15.43 -9.78 -3.86
CA ASP A 114 15.93 -10.71 -2.86
C ASP A 114 14.93 -10.85 -1.70
N PRO A 115 14.78 -12.07 -1.15
CA PRO A 115 13.83 -12.35 -0.08
C PRO A 115 14.37 -11.93 1.29
N VAL A 116 14.75 -10.66 1.43
CA VAL A 116 15.28 -10.07 2.68
C VAL A 116 14.17 -9.52 3.59
N CYS A 117 12.90 -9.77 3.24
CA CYS A 117 11.71 -9.35 3.98
C CYS A 117 11.37 -10.28 5.14
N THR A 118 10.53 -9.81 6.07
CA THR A 118 10.03 -10.55 7.24
C THR A 118 9.47 -11.93 6.87
N TRP A 119 8.88 -12.05 5.68
CA TRP A 119 8.33 -13.30 5.14
C TRP A 119 9.17 -13.92 4.02
N GLY A 120 10.34 -13.34 3.74
CA GLY A 120 11.22 -13.74 2.65
C GLY A 120 11.83 -15.12 2.88
N SER A 121 12.16 -15.47 4.12
CA SER A 121 12.70 -16.80 4.43
C SER A 121 11.70 -17.93 4.18
N GLN A 122 10.38 -17.69 4.35
CA GLN A 122 9.36 -18.69 4.06
C GLN A 122 8.89 -18.63 2.60
N GLY A 123 8.68 -17.44 2.04
CA GLY A 123 8.13 -17.26 0.69
C GLY A 123 9.17 -17.30 -0.44
N GLY A 124 10.45 -17.10 -0.10
CA GLY A 124 11.55 -17.06 -1.05
C GLY A 124 11.43 -15.94 -2.09
N ARG A 125 12.26 -16.05 -3.14
CA ARG A 125 12.35 -15.05 -4.22
C ARG A 125 11.04 -14.88 -4.99
N VAL A 126 10.28 -15.96 -5.18
CA VAL A 126 9.00 -15.93 -5.89
C VAL A 126 8.01 -15.01 -5.17
N TYR A 127 7.87 -15.16 -3.85
CA TYR A 127 7.04 -14.28 -3.03
C TYR A 127 7.51 -12.83 -3.11
N ALA A 128 8.80 -12.58 -2.88
CA ALA A 128 9.35 -11.21 -2.92
C ALA A 128 9.13 -10.54 -4.28
N THR A 129 9.27 -11.30 -5.37
CA THR A 129 9.08 -10.80 -6.73
C THR A 129 7.61 -10.54 -7.04
N ALA A 130 6.71 -11.44 -6.66
CA ALA A 130 5.27 -11.26 -6.86
C ALA A 130 4.74 -10.04 -6.08
N CYS A 131 5.09 -9.92 -4.79
CA CYS A 131 4.67 -8.77 -3.98
C CYS A 131 5.29 -7.45 -4.47
N GLY A 132 6.57 -7.46 -4.85
CA GLY A 132 7.24 -6.28 -5.42
C GLY A 132 6.59 -5.82 -6.73
N ALA A 133 6.24 -6.75 -7.61
CA ALA A 133 5.53 -6.44 -8.85
C ALA A 133 4.14 -5.83 -8.58
N LEU A 134 3.34 -6.43 -7.69
CA LEU A 134 2.02 -5.91 -7.30
C LEU A 134 2.10 -4.50 -6.71
N CYS A 135 3.11 -4.22 -5.89
CA CYS A 135 3.36 -2.89 -5.33
C CYS A 135 3.61 -1.83 -6.43
N LEU A 136 4.40 -2.17 -7.44
CA LEU A 136 4.71 -1.27 -8.56
C LEU A 136 3.54 -1.06 -9.52
N GLU A 137 2.69 -2.09 -9.68
CA GLU A 137 1.48 -2.03 -10.51
C GLU A 137 0.52 -0.92 -10.03
N TYR A 138 0.29 -0.84 -8.72
CA TYR A 138 -0.57 0.21 -8.14
C TYR A 138 -0.02 1.63 -8.37
N GLY A 139 1.30 1.75 -8.46
CA GLY A 139 1.93 3.00 -8.88
C GLY A 139 1.58 3.42 -10.30
N ARG A 140 1.17 2.50 -11.18
CA ARG A 140 0.90 2.73 -12.61
C ARG A 140 -0.58 2.98 -12.91
N HIS A 141 -1.50 2.23 -12.29
CA HIS A 141 -2.94 2.32 -12.59
C HIS A 141 -3.51 3.73 -12.40
N LEU A 142 -3.18 4.37 -11.27
CA LEU A 142 -3.62 5.75 -11.03
C LEU A 142 -3.07 6.75 -12.06
N THR A 143 -1.90 6.47 -12.65
CA THR A 143 -1.32 7.36 -13.68
C THR A 143 -2.02 7.20 -15.03
N VAL A 144 -2.56 6.01 -15.31
CA VAL A 144 -3.32 5.73 -16.55
C VAL A 144 -4.70 6.36 -16.48
N GLU A 145 -5.39 6.22 -15.36
CA GLU A 145 -6.70 6.86 -15.14
C GLU A 145 -6.60 8.39 -15.25
N GLU A 146 -5.58 8.99 -14.65
CA GLU A 146 -5.31 10.43 -14.79
C GLU A 146 -5.05 10.85 -16.22
N ARG A 147 -4.27 10.06 -16.97
CA ARG A 147 -3.99 10.32 -18.38
C ARG A 147 -5.26 10.27 -19.20
N GLN A 148 -6.09 9.26 -19.01
CA GLN A 148 -7.37 9.11 -19.69
C GLN A 148 -8.31 10.27 -19.35
N ARG A 149 -8.38 10.70 -18.08
CA ARG A 149 -9.22 11.83 -17.67
C ARG A 149 -8.76 13.15 -18.31
N ARG A 150 -7.45 13.41 -18.35
CA ARG A 150 -6.88 14.60 -19.02
C ARG A 150 -7.12 14.59 -20.52
N GLU A 151 -7.02 13.42 -21.16
CA GLU A 151 -7.32 13.25 -22.58
C GLU A 151 -8.81 13.54 -22.87
N MET A 152 -9.73 13.14 -21.99
CA MET A 152 -11.17 13.47 -22.09
C MET A 152 -11.45 14.97 -21.86
N GLU A 153 -10.90 15.57 -20.80
CA GLU A 153 -11.05 17.02 -20.52
C GLU A 153 -10.49 17.89 -21.67
N GLN A 154 -9.37 17.48 -22.28
CA GLN A 154 -8.81 18.13 -23.47
C GLN A 154 -9.63 17.92 -24.74
N ALA A 155 -10.37 16.82 -24.85
CA ALA A 155 -11.28 16.58 -25.97
C ALA A 155 -12.55 17.43 -25.85
N GLU A 156 -13.10 17.59 -24.64
CA GLU A 156 -14.28 18.42 -24.36
C GLU A 156 -14.01 19.90 -24.57
N SER A 157 -12.84 20.41 -24.17
CA SER A 157 -12.45 21.82 -24.36
C SER A 157 -12.12 22.22 -25.81
N ARG A 158 -12.03 21.24 -26.73
CA ARG A 158 -11.82 21.47 -28.17
C ARG A 158 -13.12 21.46 -28.98
N ASN A 159 -14.25 21.12 -28.37
CA ASN A 159 -15.59 21.19 -28.95
C ASN A 159 -16.30 22.48 -28.51
#